data_AF-A0A3N7GKC5-F1
#
_entry.id   AF-A0A3N7GKC5-F1
#
_cell.length_a   1.000
_cell.length_b   1.000
_cell.length_c   1.000
_cell.angle_alpha   90.00
_cell.angle_beta   90.00
_cell.angle_gamma   90.00
#
_symmetry.space_group_name_H-M   'P 1'
#
loop_
_entity.id
_entity.type
_entity.pdbx_description
1 polymer ?
#
loop_
_entity_poly.entity_id
_entity_poly.type
_entity_poly.pdbx_seq_one_letter_code
_entity_poly.pdbx_strand_id
1 'polypeptide(L)'
;MTQRLSISAIIFFVVMILLGVYFAYAAVQGPSGILRRVQLQAETQELVQQRDKLQAEVDRMRNLTRRLSDDYLDLDLLDERARDVLGLVRADEIIIR
;
A
#
# COMPACT_ATOMS: atom_id res chain seq x y z
N MET A 1 -70.81 3.48 -11.62
CA MET A 1 -69.77 2.61 -12.21
C MET A 1 -68.70 2.37 -11.15
N THR A 2 -68.88 1.37 -10.28
CA THR A 2 -67.91 1.04 -9.23
C THR A 2 -66.78 0.22 -9.84
N GLN A 3 -65.67 0.89 -10.13
CA GLN A 3 -64.47 0.26 -10.67
C GLN A 3 -63.84 -0.59 -9.54
N ARG A 4 -64.09 -1.90 -9.55
CA ARG A 4 -63.48 -2.82 -8.60
C ARG A 4 -62.00 -2.91 -8.94
N LEU A 5 -61.15 -2.32 -8.10
CA LEU A 5 -59.70 -2.48 -8.20
C LEU A 5 -59.38 -3.97 -8.22
N SER A 6 -58.76 -4.44 -9.30
CA SER A 6 -58.35 -5.83 -9.42
C SER A 6 -57.24 -6.12 -8.42
N ILE A 7 -57.47 -7.03 -7.48
CA ILE A 7 -56.49 -7.44 -6.46
C ILE A 7 -55.17 -7.88 -7.12
N SER A 8 -55.25 -8.51 -8.30
CA SER A 8 -54.07 -8.89 -9.08
C SER A 8 -53.23 -7.70 -9.51
N ALA A 9 -53.87 -6.58 -9.89
CA ALA A 9 -53.16 -5.36 -10.26
C ALA A 9 -52.45 -4.75 -9.04
N ILE A 10 -53.11 -4.74 -7.87
CA ILE A 10 -52.50 -4.23 -6.63
C ILE A 10 -51.28 -5.08 -6.27
N ILE A 11 -51.40 -6.41 -6.28
CA ILE A 11 -50.28 -7.32 -5.98
C ILE A 11 -49.13 -7.11 -6.96
N PHE A 12 -49.43 -6.99 -8.26
CA PHE A 12 -48.43 -6.74 -9.29
C PHE A 12 -47.67 -5.43 -9.04
N PHE A 13 -48.37 -4.34 -8.72
CA PHE A 13 -47.76 -3.06 -8.38
C PHE A 13 -46.89 -3.14 -7.12
N VAL A 14 -47.37 -3.81 -6.07
CA VAL A 14 -46.59 -3.99 -4.83
C VAL A 14 -45.30 -4.76 -5.12
N VAL A 15 -45.37 -5.85 -5.89
CA VAL A 15 -44.18 -6.63 -6.27
C VAL A 15 -43.21 -5.79 -7.08
N MET A 16 -43.69 -5.01 -8.06
CA MET A 16 -42.84 -4.12 -8.85
C MET A 16 -42.16 -3.04 -8.00
N ILE A 17 -42.87 -2.45 -7.04
CA ILE A 17 -42.30 -1.48 -6.11
C ILE A 17 -41.23 -2.13 -5.24
N LEU A 18 -41.50 -3.30 -4.67
CA LEU A 18 -40.52 -4.04 -3.85
C LEU A 18 -39.25 -4.39 -4.65
N LEU A 19 -39.42 -4.81 -5.91
CA LEU A 19 -38.30 -5.09 -6.79
C LEU A 19 -37.47 -3.82 -7.08
N GLY A 20 -38.15 -2.69 -7.35
CA GLY A 20 -37.51 -1.40 -7.56
C GLY A 20 -36.72 -0.93 -6.34
N VAL A 21 -37.29 -1.08 -5.14
CA VAL A 21 -36.61 -0.75 -3.87
C VAL A 21 -35.40 -1.66 -3.65
N TYR A 22 -35.53 -2.97 -3.91
CA TYR A 22 -34.41 -3.90 -3.80
C TYR A 22 -33.26 -3.52 -4.73
N PHE A 23 -33.56 -3.18 -5.99
CA PHE A 23 -32.52 -2.76 -6.95
C PHE A 23 -31.90 -1.41 -6.57
N ALA A 24 -32.69 -0.45 -6.09
CA ALA A 24 -32.16 0.82 -5.59
C ALA A 24 -31.21 0.60 -4.39
N TYR A 25 -31.60 -0.25 -3.45
CA TYR A 25 -30.75 -0.66 -2.33
C TYR A 25 -29.45 -1.33 -2.80
N ALA A 26 -29.55 -2.30 -3.71
CA ALA A 26 -28.41 -3.02 -4.25
C ALA A 26 -27.48 -2.11 -5.08
N ALA A 27 -28.01 -1.08 -5.74
CA ALA A 27 -27.19 -0.10 -6.46
C ALA A 27 -26.40 0.82 -5.51
N VAL A 28 -26.94 1.10 -4.32
CA VAL A 28 -26.28 1.94 -3.30
C VAL A 28 -25.26 1.14 -2.49
N GLN A 29 -25.64 -0.04 -2.00
CA GLN A 29 -24.80 -0.86 -1.09
C GLN A 29 -24.05 -2.00 -1.77
N GLY A 30 -24.33 -2.29 -3.03
CA GLY A 30 -23.73 -3.42 -3.72
C GLY A 30 -22.25 -3.24 -4.04
N PRO A 31 -21.53 -4.33 -4.35
CA PRO A 31 -20.11 -4.31 -4.70
C PRO A 31 -19.80 -3.49 -5.97
N SER A 32 -20.81 -3.24 -6.82
CA SER A 32 -20.71 -2.36 -8.00
C SER A 32 -21.27 -0.95 -7.76
N GLY A 33 -21.62 -0.62 -6.51
CA GLY A 33 -22.21 0.67 -6.15
C GLY A 33 -21.27 1.84 -6.38
N ILE A 34 -21.83 3.03 -6.60
CA ILE A 34 -21.07 4.25 -6.92
C ILE A 34 -20.07 4.59 -5.80
N LEU A 35 -20.45 4.33 -4.53
CA LEU A 35 -19.61 4.57 -3.35
C LEU A 35 -18.39 3.64 -3.26
N ARG A 36 -18.46 2.43 -3.85
CA ARG A 36 -17.37 1.45 -3.80
C ARG A 36 -16.15 1.93 -4.59
N ARG A 37 -16.35 2.71 -5.66
CA ARG A 37 -15.24 3.29 -6.45
C ARG A 37 -14.41 4.28 -5.63
N VAL A 38 -15.05 5.11 -4.83
CA VAL A 38 -14.35 6.09 -3.98
C VAL A 38 -13.52 5.39 -2.90
N GLN A 39 -14.08 4.35 -2.27
CA GLN A 39 -13.35 3.54 -1.29
C GLN A 39 -12.15 2.82 -1.91
N LEU A 40 -12.35 2.16 -3.06
CA LEU A 40 -11.27 1.48 -3.80
C LEU A 40 -10.16 2.45 -4.18
N GLN A 41 -10.49 3.66 -4.62
CA GLN A 41 -9.49 4.68 -4.96
C GLN A 41 -8.69 5.12 -3.73
N ALA A 42 -9.34 5.34 -2.58
CA ALA A 42 -8.66 5.69 -1.34
C ALA A 42 -7.72 4.57 -0.87
N GLU A 43 -8.20 3.32 -0.88
CA GLU A 43 -7.40 2.15 -0.51
C GLU A 43 -6.22 1.95 -1.46
N THR A 44 -6.44 2.15 -2.77
CA THR A 44 -5.36 2.08 -3.77
C THR A 44 -4.31 3.16 -3.54
N GLN A 45 -4.71 4.40 -3.22
CA GLN A 45 -3.78 5.48 -2.93
C GLN A 45 -2.92 5.18 -1.70
N GLU A 46 -3.52 4.66 -0.63
CA GLU A 46 -2.80 4.26 0.57
C GLU A 46 -1.78 3.14 0.26
N LEU A 47 -2.20 2.10 -0.44
CA LEU A 47 -1.34 0.98 -0.84
C LEU A 47 -0.18 1.44 -1.73
N VAL A 48 -0.42 2.38 -2.65
CA VAL A 48 0.63 2.96 -3.50
C VAL A 48 1.66 3.72 -2.65
N GLN A 49 1.22 4.54 -1.69
CA GLN A 49 2.14 5.25 -0.80
C GLN A 49 2.98 4.28 0.04
N GLN A 50 2.36 3.22 0.57
CA GLN A 50 3.09 2.19 1.31
C GLN A 50 4.12 1.49 0.41
N ARG A 51 3.71 1.09 -0.79
CA ARG A 51 4.59 0.46 -1.77
C ARG A 51 5.79 1.35 -2.11
N ASP A 52 5.57 2.63 -2.34
CA ASP A 52 6.64 3.57 -2.70
C ASP A 52 7.62 3.79 -1.54
N LYS A 53 7.11 3.82 -0.30
CA LYS A 53 7.95 3.86 0.91
C LYS A 53 8.84 2.62 1.02
N LEU A 54 8.26 1.43 0.85
CA LEU A 54 9.02 0.17 0.89
C LEU A 54 10.04 0.10 -0.27
N GLN A 55 9.65 0.55 -1.45
CA GLN A 55 10.55 0.60 -2.60
C GLN A 55 11.77 1.49 -2.32
N ALA A 56 11.56 2.67 -1.72
CA ALA A 56 12.65 3.57 -1.33
C ALA A 56 13.58 2.94 -0.28
N GLU A 57 13.04 2.12 0.64
CA GLU A 57 13.83 1.37 1.61
C GLU A 57 14.66 0.27 0.95
N VAL A 58 14.06 -0.51 0.04
CA VAL A 58 14.76 -1.51 -0.75
C VAL A 58 15.90 -0.89 -1.56
N ASP A 59 15.66 0.27 -2.19
CA ASP A 59 16.68 0.94 -2.99
C ASP A 59 17.82 1.49 -2.12
N ARG A 60 17.51 1.98 -0.91
CA ARG A 60 18.52 2.36 0.08
C ARG A 60 19.37 1.16 0.49
N MET A 61 18.72 0.05 0.85
CA MET A 61 19.42 -1.17 1.27
C MET A 61 20.27 -1.74 0.14
N ARG A 62 19.75 -1.76 -1.09
CA ARG A 62 20.50 -2.18 -2.29
C ARG A 62 21.72 -1.30 -2.52
N ASN A 63 21.62 0.01 -2.32
CA ASN A 63 22.77 0.92 -2.41
C ASN A 63 23.81 0.62 -1.32
N LEU A 64 23.39 0.47 -0.06
CA LEU A 64 24.29 0.11 1.04
C LEU A 64 25.01 -1.23 0.77
N THR A 65 24.27 -2.27 0.36
CA THR A 65 24.85 -3.56 -0.01
C THR A 65 25.84 -3.43 -1.16
N ARG A 66 25.52 -2.63 -2.17
CA ARG A 66 26.43 -2.38 -3.30
C ARG A 66 27.69 -1.64 -2.88
N ARG A 67 27.59 -0.71 -1.93
CA ARG A 67 28.76 -0.01 -1.38
C ARG A 67 29.61 -0.89 -0.47
N LEU A 68 29.04 -1.97 0.07
CA LEU A 68 29.72 -2.97 0.87
C LEU A 68 30.26 -4.14 0.04
N SER A 69 29.94 -4.24 -1.24
CA SER A 69 30.43 -5.33 -2.10
C SER A 69 31.88 -5.08 -2.53
N ASP A 70 32.68 -6.16 -2.61
CA ASP A 70 34.12 -6.15 -2.93
C ASP A 70 34.54 -5.25 -4.11
N ASP A 71 33.69 -5.07 -5.14
CA ASP A 71 34.00 -4.19 -6.28
C ASP A 71 34.04 -2.68 -5.92
N TYR A 72 33.49 -2.28 -4.77
CA TYR A 72 33.44 -0.90 -4.24
C TYR A 72 33.90 -0.80 -2.77
N LEU A 73 34.29 -1.92 -2.15
CA LEU A 73 34.73 -1.98 -0.77
C LEU A 73 36.21 -1.57 -0.72
N ASP A 74 36.44 -0.30 -0.46
CA ASP A 74 37.78 0.24 -0.30
C ASP A 74 38.39 -0.26 1.02
N LEU A 75 39.28 -1.25 0.91
CA LEU A 75 40.00 -1.86 2.02
C LEU A 75 40.77 -0.82 2.85
N ASP A 76 41.21 0.29 2.24
CA ASP A 76 41.92 1.37 2.94
C ASP A 76 40.96 2.14 3.85
N LEU A 77 39.74 2.44 3.39
CA LEU A 77 38.69 3.06 4.22
C LEU A 77 38.23 2.14 5.36
N LEU A 78 38.27 0.82 5.15
CA LEU A 78 37.91 -0.17 6.16
C LEU A 78 39.01 -0.28 7.23
N ASP A 79 40.28 -0.23 6.83
CA ASP A 79 41.43 -0.13 7.74
C ASP A 79 41.36 1.17 8.53
N GLU A 80 41.17 2.33 7.89
CA GLU A 80 40.99 3.61 8.59
C GLU A 80 39.85 3.57 9.63
N ARG A 81 38.68 3.02 9.27
CA ARG A 81 37.56 2.90 10.20
C ARG A 81 37.82 1.89 11.31
N ALA A 82 38.54 0.81 11.05
CA ALA A 82 38.98 -0.11 12.09
C ALA A 82 39.97 0.54 13.05
N ARG A 83 40.91 1.36 12.54
CA ARG A 83 41.85 2.13 13.37
C ARG A 83 41.13 3.17 14.23
N ASP A 84 40.21 3.93 13.66
CA ASP A 84 39.49 5.02 14.33
C ASP A 84 38.46 4.51 15.36
N VAL A 85 37.73 3.43 15.05
CA VAL A 85 36.67 2.90 15.93
C VAL A 85 37.21 1.87 16.93
N LEU A 86 38.06 0.96 16.48
CA LEU A 86 38.55 -0.16 17.31
C LEU A 86 39.93 0.14 17.94
N GLY A 87 40.55 1.27 17.61
CA GLY A 87 41.92 1.57 18.05
C GLY A 87 42.93 0.57 17.51
N LEU A 88 42.64 -0.05 16.35
CA LEU A 88 43.50 -1.05 15.75
C LEU A 88 44.84 -0.36 15.36
N VAL A 89 45.95 -0.78 15.94
CA VAL A 89 47.28 -0.27 15.61
C VAL A 89 48.21 -1.47 15.51
N ARG A 90 49.06 -1.54 14.48
CA ARG A 90 50.02 -2.64 14.39
C ARG A 90 51.04 -2.54 15.51
N ALA A 91 51.55 -3.68 15.97
CA ALA A 91 52.46 -3.75 17.12
C ALA A 91 53.75 -2.89 16.96
N ASP A 92 54.05 -2.45 15.74
CA ASP A 92 55.21 -1.67 15.32
C ASP A 92 54.93 -0.18 15.00
N GLU A 93 53.69 0.32 15.18
CA GLU A 93 53.33 1.72 14.86
C GLU A 93 53.36 2.64 16.10
N ILE A 94 54.02 3.80 15.98
CA ILE A 94 54.16 4.81 17.05
C ILE A 94 53.27 6.03 16.74
N ILE A 95 52.33 6.34 17.63
CA ILE A 95 51.47 7.54 17.52
C ILE A 95 52.28 8.77 17.93
N ILE A 96 52.52 9.70 17.00
CA ILE A 96 53.09 11.01 17.30
C ILE A 96 51.95 12.02 17.39
N ARG A 97 51.84 12.69 18.54
CA ARG A 97 50.81 13.68 18.87
C ARG A 97 51.23 15.10 18.50
#